data_AF-A0A523RBK3-F1
#
_entry.id   AF-A0A523RBK3-F1
#
_cell.length_a   1.000
_cell.length_b   1.000
_cell.length_c   1.000
_cell.angle_alpha   90.00
_cell.angle_beta   90.00
_cell.angle_gamma   90.00
#
_symmetry.space_group_name_H-M   'P 1'
#
loop_
_entity.id
_entity.type
_entity.pdbx_description
1 polymer ?
#
loop_
_entity_poly.entity_id
_entity_poly.type
_entity_poly.pdbx_seq_one_letter_code
_entity_poly.pdbx_strand_id
1 'polypeptide(L)'
;MNYAFILGKHPKLSLLEIASVFKSKGINFELKEFEKEFAVFEIEKEIEPQSFLNQLGGIIRIVDVEEIKLDNLSSQVAQAINQTIKTNSKFSFGVSAFGLKITNKDLVEIKKRLRKLNKKCRFVPYRKSDGVLSSVQVTKNNLLKEGLEIVLLQGNKSYLGKTIAVQDF
;
A
#
# COMPACT_ATOMS: atom_id res chain seq x y z
N MET A 1 12.05 10.29 1.45
CA MET A 1 10.70 9.73 1.14
C MET A 1 10.66 8.29 1.62
N ASN A 2 9.53 7.78 2.10
CA ASN A 2 9.43 6.41 2.59
C ASN A 2 8.61 5.55 1.63
N TYR A 3 9.21 4.46 1.15
CA TYR A 3 8.54 3.47 0.32
C TYR A 3 8.54 2.12 1.00
N ALA A 4 7.38 1.48 1.01
CA ALA A 4 7.26 0.08 1.38
C ALA A 4 7.17 -0.81 0.14
N PHE A 5 7.90 -1.92 0.17
CA PHE A 5 7.90 -2.93 -0.86
C PHE A 5 7.24 -4.17 -0.31
N ILE A 6 6.13 -4.61 -0.93
CA ILE A 6 5.46 -5.86 -0.55
C ILE A 6 6.20 -7.02 -1.20
N LEU A 7 6.70 -7.92 -0.35
CA LEU A 7 7.62 -8.97 -0.72
C LEU A 7 6.88 -10.23 -1.16
N GLY A 8 7.44 -10.92 -2.15
CA GLY A 8 6.95 -12.21 -2.62
C GLY A 8 7.44 -13.39 -1.79
N LYS A 9 7.64 -14.53 -2.45
CA LYS A 9 7.93 -15.82 -1.81
C LYS A 9 9.28 -15.88 -1.08
N HIS A 10 10.25 -15.07 -1.49
CA HIS A 10 11.63 -15.11 -0.96
C HIS A 10 12.07 -13.74 -0.40
N PRO A 11 11.56 -13.31 0.79
CA PRO A 11 11.74 -11.95 1.30
C PRO A 11 13.18 -11.48 1.40
N LYS A 12 14.11 -12.35 1.85
CA LYS A 12 15.53 -12.01 1.95
C LYS A 12 16.17 -11.76 0.57
N LEU A 13 15.77 -12.52 -0.44
CA LEU A 13 16.25 -12.32 -1.81
C LEU A 13 15.67 -11.04 -2.39
N SER A 14 14.37 -10.81 -2.20
CA SER A 14 13.68 -9.57 -2.57
C SER A 14 14.36 -8.33 -1.98
N LEU A 15 14.79 -8.39 -0.70
CA LEU A 15 15.53 -7.31 -0.05
C LEU A 15 16.88 -7.03 -0.74
N LEU A 16 17.62 -8.08 -1.11
CA LEU A 16 18.87 -7.95 -1.85
C LEU A 16 18.67 -7.39 -3.26
N GLU A 17 17.59 -7.77 -3.94
CA GLU A 17 17.21 -7.20 -5.25
C GLU A 17 16.98 -5.69 -5.13
N ILE A 18 16.15 -5.25 -4.18
CA ILE A 18 15.88 -3.82 -3.94
C ILE A 18 17.18 -3.06 -3.70
N ALA A 19 18.01 -3.53 -2.76
CA ALA A 19 19.27 -2.89 -2.42
C ALA A 19 20.26 -2.84 -3.60
N SER A 20 20.32 -3.89 -4.41
CA SER A 20 21.15 -3.95 -5.62
C SER A 20 20.69 -2.92 -6.67
N VAL A 21 19.38 -2.83 -6.92
CA VAL A 21 18.82 -1.86 -7.86
C VAL A 21 19.05 -0.42 -7.37
N PHE A 22 18.84 -0.13 -6.09
CA PHE A 22 19.17 1.20 -5.53
C PHE A 22 20.64 1.56 -5.74
N LYS A 23 21.57 0.67 -5.41
CA LYS A 23 23.01 0.88 -5.62
C LYS A 23 23.35 1.12 -7.09
N SER A 24 22.80 0.31 -8.00
CA SER A 24 23.06 0.44 -9.45
C SER A 24 22.59 1.79 -10.01
N LYS A 25 21.57 2.41 -9.39
CA LYS A 25 21.03 3.71 -9.77
C LYS A 25 21.65 4.87 -8.99
N GLY A 26 22.61 4.61 -8.10
CA GLY A 26 23.20 5.63 -7.23
C GLY A 26 22.19 6.26 -6.26
N ILE A 27 21.16 5.51 -5.85
CA ILE A 27 20.16 5.98 -4.88
C ILE A 27 20.67 5.66 -3.48
N ASN A 28 20.85 6.68 -2.65
CA ASN A 28 21.10 6.51 -1.22
C ASN A 28 19.81 6.04 -0.54
N PHE A 29 19.94 5.04 0.33
CA PHE A 29 18.80 4.44 1.02
C PHE A 29 19.17 4.02 2.44
N GLU A 30 18.16 4.03 3.32
CA GLU A 30 18.21 3.46 4.65
C GLU A 30 17.07 2.44 4.80
N LEU A 31 17.39 1.23 5.28
CA LEU A 31 16.37 0.24 5.61
C LEU A 31 15.78 0.60 6.99
N LYS A 32 14.53 1.09 7.00
CA LYS A 32 13.83 1.47 8.25
C LYS A 32 13.19 0.27 8.93
N GLU A 33 12.69 -0.69 8.13
CA GLU A 33 12.02 -1.88 8.66
C GLU A 33 12.06 -3.04 7.67
N PHE A 34 12.15 -4.26 8.20
CA PHE A 34 12.10 -5.48 7.41
C PHE A 34 11.31 -6.56 8.14
N GLU A 35 10.20 -6.94 7.53
CA GLU A 35 9.31 -7.99 8.00
C GLU A 35 9.17 -9.09 6.95
N LYS A 36 8.46 -10.17 7.31
CA LYS A 36 8.24 -11.31 6.40
C LYS A 36 7.55 -10.91 5.09
N GLU A 37 6.64 -9.94 5.13
CA GLU A 37 5.77 -9.59 3.99
C GLU A 37 6.09 -8.23 3.38
N PHE A 38 6.88 -7.38 4.06
CA PHE A 38 7.21 -6.05 3.58
C PHE A 38 8.59 -5.58 4.04
N ALA A 39 9.16 -4.63 3.32
CA ALA A 39 10.32 -3.86 3.75
C ALA A 39 10.06 -2.37 3.54
N VAL A 40 10.46 -1.53 4.48
CA VAL A 40 10.33 -0.07 4.39
C VAL A 40 11.70 0.56 4.24
N PHE A 41 11.86 1.37 3.19
CA PHE A 41 13.07 2.12 2.92
C PHE A 41 12.80 3.60 2.93
N GLU A 42 13.69 4.34 3.57
CA GLU A 42 13.82 5.77 3.33
C GLU A 42 14.81 5.97 2.19
N ILE A 43 14.42 6.73 1.17
CA ILE A 43 15.28 7.08 0.04
C ILE A 43 15.29 8.59 -0.21
N GLU A 44 16.44 9.09 -0.66
CA GLU A 44 16.65 10.53 -0.90
C GLU A 44 16.07 10.99 -2.24
N LYS A 45 15.92 10.08 -3.20
CA LYS A 45 15.50 10.38 -4.57
C LYS A 45 14.19 9.69 -4.91
N GLU A 46 13.26 10.44 -5.51
CA GLU A 46 12.03 9.87 -6.05
C GLU A 46 12.33 8.85 -7.16
N ILE A 47 11.59 7.74 -7.14
CA ILE A 47 11.68 6.68 -8.15
C ILE A 47 10.47 6.76 -9.05
N GLU A 48 10.64 6.43 -10.33
CA GLU A 48 9.51 6.11 -11.21
C GLU A 48 8.95 4.73 -10.82
N PRO A 49 7.81 4.64 -10.12
CA PRO A 49 7.50 3.45 -9.33
C PRO A 49 7.28 2.20 -10.19
N GLN A 50 6.57 2.33 -11.32
CA GLN A 50 6.31 1.18 -12.19
C GLN A 50 7.59 0.73 -12.91
N SER A 51 8.40 1.67 -13.41
CA SER A 51 9.69 1.33 -14.05
C SER A 51 10.64 0.66 -13.08
N PHE A 52 10.68 1.13 -11.82
CA PHE A 52 11.46 0.52 -10.75
C PHE A 52 10.97 -0.88 -10.42
N LEU A 53 9.65 -1.06 -10.25
CA LEU A 53 9.06 -2.36 -9.95
C LEU A 53 9.32 -3.39 -11.05
N ASN A 54 9.29 -2.99 -12.32
CA ASN A 54 9.56 -3.87 -13.46
C ASN A 54 11.00 -4.45 -13.49
N GLN A 55 11.92 -3.91 -12.69
CA GLN A 55 13.29 -4.45 -12.53
C GLN A 55 13.41 -5.49 -11.42
N LEU A 56 12.34 -5.73 -10.65
CA LEU A 56 12.34 -6.59 -9.47
C LEU A 56 11.50 -7.84 -9.73
N GLY A 57 12.07 -9.02 -9.51
CA GLY A 57 11.37 -10.29 -9.69
C GLY A 57 10.54 -10.68 -8.47
N GLY A 58 11.04 -10.35 -7.28
CA GLY A 58 10.47 -10.79 -6.00
C GLY A 58 9.52 -9.82 -5.32
N ILE A 59 9.02 -8.78 -5.99
CA ILE A 59 8.21 -7.70 -5.40
C ILE A 59 6.84 -7.63 -6.03
N ILE A 60 5.80 -7.62 -5.19
CA ILE A 60 4.39 -7.65 -5.61
C ILE A 60 3.88 -6.24 -5.92
N ARG A 61 4.24 -5.25 -5.11
CA ARG A 61 3.82 -3.85 -5.26
C ARG A 61 4.71 -2.90 -4.46
N ILE A 62 4.67 -1.62 -4.83
CA ILE A 62 5.31 -0.51 -4.12
C ILE A 62 4.22 0.39 -3.52
N VAL A 63 4.44 0.82 -2.29
CA VAL A 63 3.54 1.68 -1.53
C VAL A 63 4.29 2.92 -1.07
N ASP A 64 3.72 4.09 -1.32
CA ASP A 64 4.15 5.37 -0.74
C ASP A 64 3.55 5.49 0.66
N VAL A 65 4.40 5.47 1.70
CA VAL A 65 3.98 5.30 3.09
C VAL A 65 4.47 6.41 4.00
N GLU A 66 3.73 6.65 5.07
CA GLU A 66 4.14 7.46 6.21
C GLU A 66 4.11 6.60 7.49
N GLU A 67 5.07 6.82 8.39
CA GLU A 67 5.04 6.22 9.73
C GLU A 67 3.91 6.87 10.54
N ILE A 68 3.08 6.06 11.19
CA ILE A 68 1.94 6.53 11.98
C ILE A 68 1.92 5.84 13.34
N LYS A 69 1.17 6.43 14.28
CA LYS A 69 0.69 5.72 15.47
C LYS A 69 -0.69 5.17 15.17
N LEU A 70 -0.82 3.85 15.01
CA LEU A 70 -2.10 3.21 14.74
C LEU A 70 -2.96 3.21 16.02
N ASP A 71 -4.13 3.85 15.97
CA ASP A 71 -5.07 3.90 17.09
C ASP A 71 -6.49 3.46 16.69
N ASN A 72 -7.10 4.15 15.73
CA ASN A 72 -8.41 3.90 15.19
C ASN A 72 -8.29 3.70 13.67
N LEU A 73 -8.05 2.46 13.29
CA LEU A 73 -7.86 2.03 11.90
C LEU A 73 -8.92 2.63 10.96
N SER A 74 -10.20 2.45 11.28
CA SER A 74 -11.30 2.89 10.43
C SER A 74 -11.31 4.41 10.24
N SER A 75 -10.96 5.17 11.28
CA SER A 75 -10.89 6.64 11.22
C SER A 75 -9.67 7.12 10.44
N GLN A 76 -8.49 6.58 10.73
CA GLN A 76 -7.24 6.97 10.08
C GLN A 76 -7.26 6.64 8.59
N VAL A 77 -7.75 5.45 8.20
CA VAL A 77 -7.90 5.08 6.79
C VAL A 77 -8.91 5.99 6.08
N ALA A 78 -10.06 6.29 6.69
CA ALA A 78 -11.05 7.17 6.08
C ALA A 78 -10.49 8.61 5.90
N GLN A 79 -9.71 9.10 6.86
CA GLN A 79 -9.06 10.39 6.78
C GLN A 79 -8.00 10.44 5.67
N ALA A 80 -7.15 9.41 5.58
CA ALA A 80 -6.16 9.29 4.52
C ALA A 80 -6.82 9.28 3.13
N ILE A 81 -7.88 8.49 2.95
CA ILE A 81 -8.66 8.47 1.70
C ILE A 81 -9.22 9.87 1.37
N ASN A 82 -9.79 10.56 2.35
CA ASN A 82 -10.35 11.91 2.15
C ASN A 82 -9.28 12.96 1.81
N GLN A 83 -8.07 12.81 2.36
CA GLN A 83 -6.94 13.66 2.06
C GLN A 83 -6.41 13.40 0.64
N THR A 84 -6.35 12.14 0.20
CA THR A 84 -5.87 11.79 -1.15
C THR A 84 -6.90 12.10 -2.24
N ILE A 85 -8.16 11.71 -2.06
CA ILE A 85 -9.21 11.87 -3.08
C ILE A 85 -9.95 13.19 -2.88
N LYS A 86 -9.53 14.21 -3.63
CA LYS A 86 -10.16 15.54 -3.61
C LYS A 86 -11.47 15.64 -4.38
N THR A 87 -11.72 14.73 -5.32
CA THR A 87 -12.96 14.74 -6.11
C THR A 87 -14.19 14.33 -5.28
N ASN A 88 -15.36 14.80 -5.72
CA ASN A 88 -16.68 14.38 -5.23
C ASN A 88 -17.34 13.33 -6.15
N SER A 89 -16.69 12.99 -7.27
CA SER A 89 -17.10 11.90 -8.13
C SER A 89 -17.04 10.57 -7.39
N LYS A 90 -17.86 9.62 -7.85
CA LYS A 90 -17.89 8.28 -7.27
C LYS A 90 -16.58 7.55 -7.59
N PHE A 91 -15.89 7.03 -6.57
CA PHE A 91 -14.63 6.29 -6.73
C PHE A 91 -14.67 4.91 -6.06
N SER A 92 -13.70 4.07 -6.40
CA SER A 92 -13.46 2.77 -5.76
C SER A 92 -12.29 2.90 -4.79
N PHE A 93 -12.37 2.27 -3.63
CA PHE A 93 -11.22 2.13 -2.74
C PHE A 93 -10.98 0.69 -2.35
N GLY A 94 -9.71 0.36 -2.14
CA GLY A 94 -9.26 -0.88 -1.51
C GLY A 94 -8.52 -0.57 -0.22
N VAL A 95 -8.44 -1.55 0.66
CA VAL A 95 -7.49 -1.53 1.77
C VAL A 95 -6.76 -2.87 1.75
N SER A 96 -5.46 -2.88 1.98
CA SER A 96 -4.68 -4.08 2.26
C SER A 96 -3.94 -3.91 3.58
N ALA A 97 -3.80 -4.97 4.34
CA ALA A 97 -3.12 -4.95 5.63
C ALA A 97 -2.08 -6.07 5.73
N PHE A 98 -0.87 -5.74 6.20
CA PHE A 98 0.22 -6.70 6.43
C PHE A 98 0.69 -6.61 7.88
N GLY A 99 0.83 -7.76 8.55
CA GLY A 99 1.16 -7.82 9.99
C GLY A 99 0.01 -7.44 10.94
N LEU A 100 -1.18 -7.14 10.41
CA LEU A 100 -2.41 -6.92 11.17
C LEU A 100 -3.62 -7.45 10.42
N LYS A 101 -4.74 -7.66 11.12
CA LYS A 101 -5.96 -8.19 10.53
C LYS A 101 -6.94 -7.07 10.18
N ILE A 102 -7.47 -7.13 8.96
CA ILE A 102 -8.59 -6.31 8.51
C ILE A 102 -9.62 -7.22 7.82
N THR A 103 -10.89 -6.86 7.91
CA THR A 103 -12.02 -7.64 7.40
C THR A 103 -12.96 -6.79 6.57
N ASN A 104 -13.89 -7.43 5.87
CA ASN A 104 -14.95 -6.73 5.16
C ASN A 104 -15.86 -5.89 6.11
N LYS A 105 -15.92 -6.23 7.41
CA LYS A 105 -16.66 -5.40 8.40
C LYS A 105 -15.98 -4.05 8.61
N ASP A 106 -14.66 -4.03 8.67
CA ASP A 106 -13.87 -2.80 8.81
C ASP A 106 -14.02 -1.92 7.57
N LEU A 107 -14.05 -2.52 6.37
CA LEU A 107 -14.32 -1.79 5.11
C LEU A 107 -15.72 -1.13 5.10
N VAL A 108 -16.71 -1.79 5.70
CA VAL A 108 -18.06 -1.19 5.87
C VAL A 108 -18.00 0.00 6.82
N GLU A 109 -17.23 -0.07 7.91
CA GLU A 109 -17.07 1.05 8.84
C GLU A 109 -16.34 2.23 8.18
N ILE A 110 -15.24 1.99 7.48
CA ILE A 110 -14.50 2.99 6.71
C ILE A 110 -15.43 3.68 5.71
N LYS A 111 -16.24 2.91 4.96
CA LYS A 111 -17.22 3.46 4.03
C LYS A 111 -18.29 4.32 4.74
N LYS A 112 -18.75 3.92 5.93
CA LYS A 112 -19.69 4.74 6.73
C LYS A 112 -19.06 6.08 7.13
N ARG A 113 -17.78 6.09 7.52
CA ARG A 113 -17.05 7.31 7.85
C ARG A 113 -16.87 8.22 6.63
N LEU A 114 -16.46 7.66 5.49
CA LEU A 114 -16.36 8.40 4.23
C LEU A 114 -17.69 9.03 3.79
N ARG A 115 -18.83 8.34 4.01
CA ARG A 115 -20.16 8.90 3.76
C ARG A 115 -20.45 10.14 4.62
N LYS A 116 -20.04 10.14 5.90
CA LYS A 116 -20.15 11.33 6.78
C LYS A 116 -19.29 12.49 6.30
N LEU A 117 -18.22 12.20 5.55
CA LEU A 117 -17.35 13.18 4.88
C LEU A 117 -17.84 13.53 3.46
N ASN A 118 -19.10 13.23 3.11
CA ASN A 118 -19.70 13.48 1.80
C ASN A 118 -19.00 12.80 0.60
N LYS A 119 -18.27 11.70 0.83
CA LYS A 119 -17.60 10.94 -0.24
C LYS A 119 -18.48 9.81 -0.78
N LYS A 120 -18.77 9.86 -2.09
CA LYS A 120 -19.43 8.76 -2.82
C LYS A 120 -18.41 7.69 -3.18
N CYS A 121 -18.50 6.51 -2.58
CA CYS A 121 -17.50 5.46 -2.79
C CYS A 121 -18.06 4.03 -2.78
N ARG A 122 -17.30 3.11 -3.36
CA ARG A 122 -17.44 1.65 -3.19
C ARG A 122 -16.12 1.07 -2.68
N PHE A 123 -16.18 0.09 -1.78
CA PHE A 123 -14.98 -0.66 -1.40
C PHE A 123 -14.87 -1.93 -2.25
N VAL A 124 -13.64 -2.39 -2.50
CA VAL A 124 -13.36 -3.69 -3.09
C VAL A 124 -13.37 -4.74 -1.97
N PRO A 125 -14.29 -5.71 -1.95
CA PRO A 125 -14.34 -6.72 -0.90
C PRO A 125 -13.16 -7.69 -1.03
N TYR A 126 -12.71 -8.22 0.11
CA TYR A 126 -11.74 -9.30 0.11
C TYR A 126 -12.37 -10.60 -0.41
N ARG A 127 -11.63 -11.32 -1.26
CA ARG A 127 -12.00 -12.67 -1.71
C ARG A 127 -11.55 -13.76 -0.73
N LYS A 128 -10.50 -13.47 0.03
CA LYS A 128 -9.96 -14.30 1.11
C LYS A 128 -10.07 -13.53 2.43
N SER A 129 -9.97 -14.22 3.56
CA SER A 129 -10.05 -13.60 4.88
C SER A 129 -8.70 -13.11 5.42
N ASP A 130 -7.70 -12.95 4.54
CA ASP A 130 -6.34 -12.49 4.86
C ASP A 130 -6.23 -10.96 4.94
N GLY A 131 -7.24 -10.22 4.46
CA GLY A 131 -7.24 -8.76 4.52
C GLY A 131 -6.31 -8.11 3.50
N VAL A 132 -5.95 -8.83 2.44
CA VAL A 132 -5.06 -8.35 1.37
C VAL A 132 -5.78 -8.45 0.03
N LEU A 133 -5.71 -7.38 -0.77
CA LEU A 133 -6.16 -7.41 -2.16
C LEU A 133 -5.08 -8.00 -3.05
N SER A 134 -5.46 -8.88 -3.98
CA SER A 134 -4.53 -9.37 -5.00
C SER A 134 -4.22 -8.29 -6.04
N SER A 135 -3.08 -8.40 -6.73
CA SER A 135 -2.73 -7.52 -7.86
C SER A 135 -3.85 -7.45 -8.90
N VAL A 136 -4.51 -8.59 -9.20
CA VAL A 136 -5.68 -8.65 -10.08
C VAL A 136 -6.86 -7.82 -9.55
N GLN A 137 -7.14 -7.86 -8.25
CA GLN A 137 -8.20 -7.05 -7.66
C GLN A 137 -7.88 -5.55 -7.75
N VAL A 138 -6.63 -5.18 -7.50
CA VAL A 138 -6.17 -3.79 -7.56
C VAL A 138 -6.27 -3.25 -8.98
N THR A 139 -5.77 -4.01 -9.97
CA THR A 139 -5.79 -3.61 -11.39
C THR A 139 -7.20 -3.61 -11.98
N LYS A 140 -7.98 -4.69 -11.83
CA LYS A 140 -9.32 -4.79 -12.44
C LYS A 140 -10.37 -3.84 -11.83
N ASN A 141 -10.11 -3.31 -10.63
CA ASN A 141 -10.96 -2.29 -10.03
C ASN A 141 -10.44 -0.85 -10.26
N ASN A 142 -9.44 -0.68 -11.13
CA ASN A 142 -8.82 0.61 -11.48
C ASN A 142 -8.34 1.41 -10.26
N LEU A 143 -7.86 0.72 -9.20
CA LEU A 143 -7.55 1.41 -7.95
C LEU A 143 -6.38 2.40 -8.09
N LEU A 144 -5.44 2.20 -9.02
CA LEU A 144 -4.33 3.16 -9.20
C LEU A 144 -4.69 4.34 -10.12
N LYS A 145 -5.74 4.22 -10.94
CA LYS A 145 -6.10 5.22 -11.96
C LYS A 145 -7.30 6.09 -11.57
N GLU A 146 -8.34 5.45 -11.03
CA GLU A 146 -9.65 6.08 -10.77
C GLU A 146 -10.07 5.96 -9.29
N GLY A 147 -9.23 5.34 -8.48
CA GLY A 147 -9.50 5.04 -7.08
C GLY A 147 -8.25 5.21 -6.24
N LEU A 148 -8.15 4.36 -5.21
CA LEU A 148 -6.91 4.12 -4.49
C LEU A 148 -6.96 2.80 -3.75
N GLU A 149 -5.80 2.22 -3.50
CA GLU A 149 -5.62 1.22 -2.46
C GLU A 149 -4.84 1.86 -1.32
N ILE A 150 -5.41 1.87 -0.11
CA ILE A 150 -4.66 2.19 1.11
C ILE A 150 -4.00 0.91 1.62
N VAL A 151 -2.75 1.01 2.07
CA VAL A 151 -2.03 -0.10 2.66
C VAL A 151 -1.67 0.25 4.10
N LEU A 152 -1.97 -0.67 5.02
CA LEU A 152 -1.57 -0.63 6.41
C LEU A 152 -0.48 -1.67 6.64
N LEU A 153 0.62 -1.27 7.27
CA LEU A 153 1.74 -2.15 7.60
C LEU A 153 1.95 -2.09 9.10
N GLN A 154 2.05 -3.25 9.74
CA GLN A 154 2.36 -3.38 11.14
C GLN A 154 3.54 -4.34 11.33
N GLY A 155 4.67 -3.80 11.78
CA GLY A 155 5.76 -4.57 12.36
C GLY A 155 6.11 -3.97 13.72
N ASN A 156 7.37 -3.62 13.91
CA ASN A 156 7.84 -2.83 15.05
C ASN A 156 7.24 -1.41 15.04
N LYS A 157 7.01 -0.85 13.85
CA LYS A 157 6.29 0.41 13.67
C LYS A 157 5.04 0.19 12.82
N SER A 158 4.16 1.17 12.82
CA SER A 158 2.98 1.18 11.97
C SER A 158 3.17 2.16 10.82
N TYR A 159 2.76 1.77 9.62
CA TYR A 159 2.76 2.65 8.46
C TYR A 159 1.41 2.63 7.78
N LEU A 160 1.06 3.76 7.19
CA LEU A 160 -0.11 3.92 6.34
C LEU A 160 0.33 4.58 5.04
N GLY A 161 -0.17 4.07 3.93
CA GLY A 161 0.20 4.60 2.63
C GLY A 161 -0.76 4.24 1.52
N LYS A 162 -0.37 4.57 0.29
CA LYS A 162 -1.11 4.22 -0.93
C LYS A 162 -0.25 3.38 -1.86
N THR A 163 -0.86 2.40 -2.51
CA THR A 163 -0.18 1.65 -3.57
C THR A 163 0.08 2.57 -4.77
N ILE A 164 1.32 2.61 -5.24
CA ILE A 164 1.76 3.45 -6.36
C ILE A 164 2.23 2.65 -7.58
N ALA A 165 2.58 1.38 -7.40
CA ALA A 165 2.91 0.46 -8.49
C ALA A 165 2.54 -0.97 -8.11
N VAL A 166 2.12 -1.78 -9.09
CA VAL A 166 1.72 -3.19 -8.90
C VAL A 166 2.36 -4.04 -9.99
N GLN A 167 2.80 -5.23 -9.63
CA GLN A 167 3.41 -6.18 -10.57
C GLN A 167 2.34 -6.70 -11.54
N ASP A 168 2.71 -6.81 -12.81
CA ASP A 168 1.89 -7.46 -13.84
C ASP A 168 1.70 -8.96 -13.50
N PHE A 169 0.59 -9.54 -13.96
CA PHE A 169 0.14 -10.90 -13.61
C PHE A 169 -0.21 -11.74 -14.83
#